data_AF-A0A1Z9GXU6-F1
#
_entry.id   AF-A0A1Z9GXU6-F1
#
_cell.length_a   1.000
_cell.length_b   1.000
_cell.length_c   1.000
_cell.angle_alpha   90.00
_cell.angle_beta   90.00
_cell.angle_gamma   90.00
#
_symmetry.space_group_name_H-M   'P 1'
#
loop_
_entity.id
_entity.type
_entity.pdbx_description
1 polymer ?
#
loop_
_entity_poly.entity_id
_entity_poly.type
_entity_poly.pdbx_seq_one_letter_code
_entity_poly.pdbx_strand_id
1 'polypeptide(L)'
;MKNYIQTKNSQKKMFRINGINLEIKEEMPYNINVEEVIDKVTTIIPANMLSLIKNIKIGNFPALQDRDLDALYKDNTIYLTNFQDSNEDMLDDIIHEVAHSVEEKYHSLIYSDDKIEKEFLLKRKHLKRKLESEGFFIDDKKYKMLRYDREFDIFLYEEVGYDALETLTAGLFYSPYAATSLREYFANGFENLFIEEESYQILRKMCPKLFEKLIQLLSMEENN
;
A
#
# COMPACT_ATOMS: atom_id res chain seq x y z
N MET A 1 -38.74 16.18 31.61
CA MET A 1 -38.01 16.31 30.34
C MET A 1 -37.31 14.98 30.06
N LYS A 2 -37.77 14.23 29.05
CA LYS A 2 -37.12 12.99 28.61
C LYS A 2 -36.02 13.38 27.62
N ASN A 3 -34.77 13.14 27.99
CA ASN A 3 -33.64 13.27 27.08
C ASN A 3 -33.72 12.14 26.06
N TYR A 4 -33.98 12.51 24.80
CA TYR A 4 -33.79 11.63 23.65
C TYR A 4 -32.29 11.48 23.41
N ILE A 5 -31.71 10.36 23.87
CA ILE A 5 -30.46 9.87 23.31
C ILE A 5 -30.87 9.17 22.00
N GLN A 6 -30.72 9.85 20.87
CA GLN A 6 -30.69 9.17 19.58
C GLN A 6 -29.40 8.36 19.52
N THR A 7 -29.48 7.08 19.87
CA THR A 7 -28.51 6.09 19.40
C THR A 7 -28.62 6.04 17.89
N LYS A 8 -27.70 6.72 17.18
CA LYS A 8 -27.45 6.49 15.75
C LYS A 8 -27.01 5.03 15.61
N ASN A 9 -27.94 4.15 15.23
CA ASN A 9 -27.60 2.81 14.78
C ASN A 9 -26.82 2.97 13.47
N SER A 10 -25.49 2.76 13.49
CA SER A 10 -24.74 2.52 12.26
C SER A 10 -25.26 1.22 11.68
N GLN A 11 -26.11 1.30 10.66
CA GLN A 11 -26.58 0.11 9.97
C GLN A 11 -25.40 -0.48 9.21
N LYS A 12 -24.95 -1.66 9.63
CA LYS A 12 -24.04 -2.49 8.85
C LYS A 12 -24.63 -2.68 7.46
N LYS A 13 -23.92 -2.20 6.43
CA LYS A 13 -24.32 -2.36 5.03
C LYS A 13 -23.49 -3.46 4.39
N MET A 14 -24.14 -4.35 3.68
CA MET A 14 -23.48 -5.44 2.96
C MET A 14 -23.92 -5.43 1.51
N PHE A 15 -22.96 -5.39 0.61
CA PHE A 15 -23.18 -5.38 -0.83
C PHE A 15 -22.25 -6.37 -1.50
N ARG A 16 -22.57 -6.73 -2.74
CA ARG A 16 -21.67 -7.48 -3.60
C ARG A 16 -21.48 -6.70 -4.88
N ILE A 17 -20.23 -6.30 -5.15
CA ILE A 17 -19.86 -5.49 -6.31
C ILE A 17 -18.77 -6.26 -7.05
N ASN A 18 -19.00 -6.57 -8.33
CA ASN A 18 -18.03 -7.25 -9.21
C ASN A 18 -17.38 -8.51 -8.59
N GLY A 19 -18.16 -9.28 -7.82
CA GLY A 19 -17.71 -10.51 -7.17
C GLY A 19 -17.06 -10.34 -5.80
N ILE A 20 -16.77 -9.11 -5.37
CA ILE A 20 -16.22 -8.74 -4.05
C ILE A 20 -17.38 -8.50 -3.07
N ASN A 21 -17.27 -9.07 -1.87
CA ASN A 21 -18.20 -8.77 -0.78
C ASN A 21 -17.74 -7.50 -0.05
N LEU A 22 -18.55 -6.45 -0.08
CA LEU A 22 -18.31 -5.21 0.64
C LEU A 22 -19.13 -5.19 1.93
N GLU A 23 -18.45 -5.00 3.07
CA GLU A 23 -19.07 -4.81 4.38
C GLU A 23 -18.65 -3.45 4.95
N ILE A 24 -19.61 -2.56 5.17
CA ILE A 24 -19.38 -1.26 5.82
C ILE A 24 -20.03 -1.31 7.20
N LYS A 25 -19.23 -1.20 8.26
CA LYS A 25 -19.70 -1.34 9.65
C LYS A 25 -20.08 -0.01 10.30
N GLU A 26 -19.37 1.06 9.96
CA GLU A 26 -19.57 2.42 10.51
C GLU A 26 -19.97 3.43 9.41
N GLU A 27 -20.40 4.64 9.80
CA GLU A 27 -20.70 5.70 8.83
C GLU A 27 -19.41 6.16 8.12
N MET A 28 -19.48 6.31 6.79
CA MET A 28 -18.43 6.92 5.99
C MET A 28 -18.54 8.45 6.03
N PRO A 29 -17.43 9.19 5.85
CA PRO A 29 -17.47 10.64 5.64
C PRO A 29 -18.34 10.97 4.42
N TYR A 30 -19.06 12.09 4.48
CA TYR A 30 -20.08 12.43 3.47
C TYR A 30 -19.51 12.65 2.06
N ASN A 31 -18.21 12.98 1.97
CA ASN A 31 -17.47 13.21 0.74
C ASN A 31 -16.95 11.91 0.11
N ILE A 32 -17.11 10.77 0.77
CA ILE A 32 -16.59 9.48 0.31
C ILE A 32 -17.68 8.68 -0.40
N ASN A 33 -17.42 8.29 -1.64
CA ASN A 33 -18.27 7.46 -2.46
C ASN A 33 -17.63 6.08 -2.68
N VAL A 34 -17.89 5.14 -1.77
CA VAL A 34 -17.30 3.80 -1.81
C VAL A 34 -17.64 3.05 -3.09
N GLU A 35 -18.86 3.18 -3.61
CA GLU A 35 -19.26 2.48 -4.85
C GLU A 35 -18.42 2.94 -6.05
N GLU A 36 -18.22 4.25 -6.19
CA GLU A 36 -17.37 4.84 -7.24
C GLU A 36 -15.91 4.39 -7.12
N VAL A 37 -15.37 4.32 -5.90
CA VAL A 37 -14.01 3.82 -5.69
C VAL A 37 -13.90 2.35 -6.09
N ILE A 38 -14.83 1.49 -5.67
CA ILE A 38 -14.80 0.07 -6.05
C ILE A 38 -14.96 -0.11 -7.56
N ASP A 39 -15.84 0.66 -8.20
CA ASP A 39 -16.00 0.63 -9.66
C ASP A 39 -14.68 1.02 -10.37
N LYS A 40 -14.00 2.06 -9.87
CA LYS A 40 -12.69 2.48 -10.41
C LYS A 40 -11.63 1.41 -10.22
N VAL A 41 -11.51 0.81 -9.03
CA VAL A 41 -10.61 -0.35 -8.76
C VAL A 41 -10.86 -1.48 -9.76
N THR A 42 -12.13 -1.83 -9.98
CA THR A 42 -12.49 -2.94 -10.89
C THR A 42 -12.27 -2.62 -12.37
N THR A 43 -12.13 -1.34 -12.71
CA THR A 43 -11.86 -0.87 -14.07
C THR A 43 -10.35 -0.85 -14.37
N ILE A 44 -9.52 -0.44 -13.40
CA ILE A 44 -8.09 -0.25 -13.62
C ILE A 44 -7.25 -1.49 -13.30
N ILE A 45 -7.65 -2.31 -12.32
CA ILE A 45 -6.90 -3.51 -11.94
C ILE A 45 -7.35 -4.71 -12.78
N PRO A 46 -6.40 -5.49 -13.36
CA PRO A 46 -6.73 -6.74 -14.04
C PRO A 46 -7.57 -7.69 -13.19
N ALA A 47 -8.64 -8.22 -13.77
CA ALA A 47 -9.67 -8.99 -13.05
C ALA A 47 -9.11 -10.20 -12.28
N ASN A 48 -8.08 -10.85 -12.82
CA ASN A 48 -7.36 -11.96 -12.21
C ASN A 48 -6.60 -11.56 -10.93
N MET A 49 -5.97 -10.37 -10.90
CA MET A 49 -5.26 -9.86 -9.72
C MET A 49 -6.29 -9.45 -8.66
N LEU A 50 -7.33 -8.74 -9.10
CA LEU A 50 -8.43 -8.36 -8.21
C LEU A 50 -9.17 -9.57 -7.65
N SER A 51 -9.21 -10.70 -8.37
CA SER A 51 -9.86 -11.94 -7.92
C SER A 51 -9.20 -12.54 -6.67
N LEU A 52 -7.98 -12.12 -6.31
CA LEU A 52 -7.32 -12.49 -5.06
C LEU A 52 -8.00 -11.87 -3.84
N ILE A 53 -8.79 -10.81 -4.03
CA ILE A 53 -9.61 -10.19 -3.00
C ILE A 53 -11.03 -10.76 -3.06
N LYS A 54 -11.52 -11.26 -1.92
CA LYS A 54 -12.90 -11.76 -1.77
C LYS A 54 -13.78 -10.83 -0.97
N ASN A 55 -13.19 -10.10 -0.02
CA ASN A 55 -13.94 -9.22 0.86
C ASN A 55 -13.20 -7.89 1.04
N ILE A 56 -13.96 -6.80 1.13
CA ILE A 56 -13.49 -5.51 1.62
C ILE A 56 -14.37 -5.16 2.82
N LYS A 57 -13.74 -4.91 3.96
CA LYS A 57 -14.42 -4.58 5.20
C LYS A 57 -13.97 -3.20 5.64
N ILE A 58 -14.89 -2.25 5.67
CA ILE A 58 -14.64 -0.87 6.03
C ILE A 58 -15.19 -0.61 7.43
N GLY A 59 -14.35 -0.06 8.30
CA GLY A 59 -14.73 0.20 9.68
C GLY A 59 -13.57 0.40 10.64
N ASN A 60 -13.91 0.43 11.92
CA ASN A 60 -12.91 0.55 12.97
C ASN A 60 -12.41 -0.83 13.41
N PHE A 61 -11.14 -1.15 13.11
CA PHE A 61 -10.52 -2.44 13.42
C PHE A 61 -9.31 -2.26 14.36
N PRO A 62 -9.23 -3.01 15.48
CA PRO A 62 -8.06 -2.94 16.38
C PRO A 62 -6.73 -3.22 15.66
N ALA A 63 -6.72 -4.12 14.69
CA ALA A 63 -5.52 -4.45 13.92
C ALA A 63 -4.94 -3.28 13.12
N LEU A 64 -5.78 -2.31 12.75
CA LEU A 64 -5.40 -1.06 12.09
C LEU A 64 -4.94 -0.03 13.13
N GLN A 65 -5.77 0.19 14.16
CA GLN A 65 -5.48 1.17 15.22
C GLN A 65 -4.20 0.88 15.99
N ASP A 66 -3.95 -0.39 16.34
CA ASP A 66 -2.77 -0.81 17.11
C ASP A 66 -1.45 -0.57 16.36
N ARG A 67 -1.53 -0.34 15.05
CA ARG A 67 -0.40 -0.17 14.13
C ARG A 67 -0.42 1.15 13.38
N ASP A 68 -1.42 1.99 13.63
CA ASP A 68 -1.66 3.25 12.92
C ASP A 68 -1.67 3.08 11.39
N LEU A 69 -2.50 2.13 10.92
CA LEU A 69 -2.65 1.81 9.50
C LEU A 69 -4.03 2.24 8.99
N ASP A 70 -4.09 2.74 7.76
CA ASP A 70 -5.36 3.01 7.08
C ASP A 70 -5.96 1.74 6.47
N ALA A 71 -5.12 0.86 5.94
CA ALA A 71 -5.52 -0.38 5.32
C ALA A 71 -4.67 -1.59 5.76
N LEU A 72 -5.23 -2.79 5.59
CA LEU A 72 -4.52 -4.04 5.81
C LEU A 72 -5.15 -5.18 5.01
N TYR A 73 -4.36 -5.86 4.22
CA TYR A 73 -4.69 -7.10 3.56
C TYR A 73 -4.38 -8.28 4.47
N LYS A 74 -5.37 -9.17 4.60
CA LYS A 74 -5.21 -10.45 5.31
C LYS A 74 -6.26 -11.46 4.85
N ASP A 75 -5.81 -12.67 4.50
CA ASP A 75 -6.69 -13.81 4.18
C ASP A 75 -7.77 -13.46 3.13
N ASN A 76 -7.33 -12.98 1.95
CA ASN A 76 -8.19 -12.53 0.85
C ASN A 76 -9.19 -11.42 1.23
N THR A 77 -8.91 -10.69 2.32
CA THR A 77 -9.76 -9.63 2.83
C THR A 77 -8.96 -8.35 3.01
N ILE A 78 -9.44 -7.25 2.47
CA ILE A 78 -8.94 -5.91 2.78
C ILE A 78 -9.75 -5.38 3.96
N TYR A 79 -9.06 -4.94 5.00
CA TYR A 79 -9.60 -4.18 6.12
C TYR A 79 -9.21 -2.73 5.89
N LEU A 80 -10.18 -1.82 5.89
CA LEU A 80 -9.97 -0.41 5.64
C LEU A 80 -10.61 0.40 6.77
N THR A 81 -9.94 1.46 7.21
CA THR A 81 -10.53 2.42 8.15
C THR A 81 -11.73 3.13 7.52
N ASN A 82 -12.73 3.47 8.33
CA ASN A 82 -13.81 4.35 7.88
C ASN A 82 -13.45 5.85 7.95
N PHE A 83 -12.25 6.20 8.43
CA PHE A 83 -11.73 7.56 8.42
C PHE A 83 -10.88 7.76 7.17
N GLN A 84 -11.39 8.51 6.20
CA GLN A 84 -10.80 8.64 4.87
C GLN A 84 -10.91 10.10 4.44
N ASP A 85 -9.85 10.66 3.88
CA ASP A 85 -9.77 12.07 3.49
C ASP A 85 -10.42 12.31 2.11
N SER A 86 -10.19 11.40 1.16
CA SER A 86 -10.75 11.48 -0.20
C SER A 86 -11.06 10.10 -0.81
N ASN A 87 -11.73 10.11 -1.97
CA ASN A 87 -11.93 8.89 -2.75
C ASN A 87 -10.61 8.38 -3.35
N GLU A 88 -9.69 9.29 -3.63
CA GLU A 88 -8.36 9.02 -4.14
C GLU A 88 -7.53 8.27 -3.09
N ASP A 89 -7.50 8.73 -1.83
CA ASP A 89 -6.77 8.03 -0.76
C ASP A 89 -7.32 6.60 -0.55
N MET A 90 -8.65 6.46 -0.53
CA MET A 90 -9.30 5.14 -0.45
C MET A 90 -8.93 4.23 -1.61
N LEU A 91 -8.86 4.79 -2.82
CA LEU A 91 -8.49 4.05 -4.01
C LEU A 91 -7.05 3.54 -3.89
N ASP A 92 -6.14 4.41 -3.49
CA ASP A 92 -4.71 4.13 -3.37
C ASP A 92 -4.47 3.04 -2.30
N ASP A 93 -5.12 3.16 -1.14
CA ASP A 93 -5.15 2.15 -0.08
C ASP A 93 -5.60 0.78 -0.62
N ILE A 94 -6.71 0.72 -1.36
CA ILE A 94 -7.22 -0.55 -1.89
C ILE A 94 -6.26 -1.15 -2.92
N ILE A 95 -5.68 -0.34 -3.81
CA ILE A 95 -4.72 -0.83 -4.80
C ILE A 95 -3.45 -1.36 -4.10
N HIS A 96 -2.98 -0.66 -3.06
CA HIS A 96 -1.84 -1.07 -2.26
C HIS A 96 -2.08 -2.45 -1.61
N GLU A 97 -3.25 -2.65 -1.03
CA GLU A 97 -3.61 -3.92 -0.41
C GLU A 97 -3.85 -5.04 -1.42
N VAL A 98 -4.33 -4.73 -2.64
CA VAL A 98 -4.30 -5.67 -3.75
C VAL A 98 -2.86 -6.06 -4.09
N ALA A 99 -1.91 -5.13 -4.09
CA ALA A 99 -0.51 -5.41 -4.36
C ALA A 99 0.08 -6.41 -3.37
N HIS A 100 -0.23 -6.28 -2.07
CA HIS A 100 0.17 -7.27 -1.07
C HIS A 100 -0.41 -8.66 -1.36
N SER A 101 -1.66 -8.75 -1.82
CA SER A 101 -2.25 -10.03 -2.22
C SER A 101 -1.54 -10.67 -3.43
N VAL A 102 -1.17 -9.85 -4.42
CA VAL A 102 -0.40 -10.26 -5.62
C VAL A 102 0.99 -10.71 -5.22
N GLU A 103 1.65 -9.98 -4.32
CA GLU A 103 2.96 -10.34 -3.78
C GLU A 103 2.93 -11.70 -3.08
N GLU A 104 1.94 -11.95 -2.22
CA GLU A 104 1.81 -13.24 -1.53
C GLU A 104 1.58 -14.39 -2.52
N LYS A 105 0.72 -14.16 -3.52
CA LYS A 105 0.39 -15.18 -4.52
C LYS A 105 1.59 -15.53 -5.41
N TYR A 106 2.36 -14.52 -5.81
CA TYR A 106 3.45 -14.65 -6.79
C TYR A 106 4.84 -14.50 -6.19
N HIS A 107 4.97 -14.64 -4.86
CA HIS A 107 6.21 -14.42 -4.12
C HIS A 107 7.45 -15.05 -4.77
N SER A 108 7.35 -16.35 -5.12
CA SER A 108 8.46 -17.04 -5.78
C SER A 108 8.83 -16.42 -7.12
N LEU A 109 7.85 -16.04 -7.95
CA LEU A 109 8.11 -15.44 -9.26
C LEU A 109 8.72 -14.03 -9.15
N ILE A 110 8.29 -13.29 -8.12
CA ILE A 110 8.75 -11.92 -7.85
C ILE A 110 10.19 -11.93 -7.38
N TYR A 111 10.55 -12.82 -6.45
CA TYR A 111 11.82 -12.73 -5.73
C TYR A 111 12.87 -13.80 -6.09
N SER A 112 12.55 -14.87 -6.84
CA SER A 112 13.51 -15.98 -7.08
C SER A 112 14.77 -15.61 -7.87
N ASP A 113 14.78 -14.47 -8.57
CA ASP A 113 15.95 -13.99 -9.33
C ASP A 113 16.79 -12.94 -8.57
N ASP A 114 16.40 -12.63 -7.33
CA ASP A 114 16.94 -11.61 -6.43
C ASP A 114 17.01 -10.19 -7.02
N LYS A 115 16.45 -9.91 -8.20
CA LYS A 115 16.69 -8.64 -8.90
C LYS A 115 16.09 -7.46 -8.15
N ILE A 116 14.85 -7.61 -7.68
CA ILE A 116 14.16 -6.58 -6.89
C ILE A 116 14.86 -6.40 -5.55
N GLU A 117 15.24 -7.50 -4.88
CA GLU A 117 15.94 -7.43 -3.60
C GLU A 117 17.26 -6.66 -3.72
N LYS A 118 18.06 -6.95 -4.76
CA LYS A 118 19.31 -6.25 -5.04
C LYS A 118 19.09 -4.77 -5.34
N GLU A 119 18.07 -4.43 -6.14
CA GLU A 119 17.69 -3.04 -6.42
C GLU A 119 17.29 -2.29 -5.13
N PHE A 120 16.42 -2.89 -4.31
CA PHE A 120 15.97 -2.34 -3.04
C PHE A 120 17.13 -2.10 -2.06
N LEU A 121 18.00 -3.08 -1.86
CA LEU A 121 19.15 -2.96 -0.95
C LEU A 121 20.15 -1.90 -1.42
N LEU A 122 20.37 -1.75 -2.73
CA LEU A 122 21.20 -0.68 -3.27
C LEU A 122 20.60 0.71 -3.01
N LYS A 123 19.28 0.84 -3.14
CA LYS A 123 18.55 2.07 -2.81
C LYS A 123 18.62 2.40 -1.32
N ARG A 124 18.41 1.42 -0.43
CA ARG A 124 18.57 1.62 1.02
C ARG A 124 20.00 1.94 1.42
N LYS A 125 21.00 1.36 0.75
CA LYS A 125 22.40 1.75 0.93
C LYS A 125 22.66 3.20 0.50
N HIS A 126 21.97 3.69 -0.54
CA HIS A 126 22.06 5.10 -0.94
C HIS A 126 21.36 5.98 0.10
N LEU A 127 20.14 5.65 0.50
CA LEU A 127 19.39 6.38 1.54
C LEU A 127 20.21 6.48 2.83
N LYS A 128 20.84 5.39 3.26
CA LYS A 128 21.76 5.37 4.40
C LYS A 128 22.82 6.47 4.30
N ARG A 129 23.50 6.58 3.16
CA ARG A 129 24.55 7.60 2.98
C ARG A 129 24.02 9.02 3.07
N LYS A 130 22.81 9.27 2.55
CA LYS A 130 22.15 10.57 2.65
C LYS A 130 21.74 10.88 4.10
N LEU A 131 21.19 9.90 4.81
CA LEU A 131 20.85 10.03 6.23
C LEU A 131 22.09 10.32 7.08
N GLU A 132 23.17 9.56 6.90
CA GLU A 132 24.44 9.76 7.61
C GLU A 132 25.05 11.14 7.32
N SER A 133 24.89 11.69 6.10
CA SER A 133 25.39 13.04 5.78
C SER A 133 24.59 14.15 6.45
N GLU A 134 23.31 13.92 6.74
CA GLU A 134 22.45 14.83 7.51
C GLU A 134 22.56 14.60 9.03
N GLY A 135 23.41 13.66 9.48
CA GLY A 135 23.66 13.40 10.89
C GLY A 135 22.74 12.35 11.53
N PHE A 136 21.95 11.62 10.74
CA PHE A 136 21.11 10.53 11.22
C PHE A 136 21.85 9.19 11.17
N PHE A 137 21.92 8.49 12.31
CA PHE A 137 22.66 7.24 12.45
C PHE A 137 21.80 6.15 13.09
N ILE A 138 21.73 4.99 12.44
CA ILE A 138 21.07 3.77 12.95
C ILE A 138 21.88 2.53 12.53
N ASP A 139 21.70 1.40 13.22
CA ASP A 139 22.43 0.16 12.96
C ASP A 139 22.35 -0.26 11.47
N ASP A 140 23.52 -0.49 10.86
CA ASP A 140 23.70 -1.02 9.50
C ASP A 140 22.82 -2.24 9.18
N LYS A 141 22.51 -3.07 10.16
CA LYS A 141 21.63 -4.23 9.99
C LYS A 141 20.20 -3.81 9.65
N LYS A 142 19.72 -2.70 10.19
CA LYS A 142 18.37 -2.19 9.91
C LYS A 142 18.21 -1.89 8.42
N TYR A 143 19.20 -1.22 7.81
CA TYR A 143 19.23 -0.93 6.37
C TYR A 143 19.25 -2.16 5.45
N LYS A 144 19.68 -3.31 5.96
CA LYS A 144 19.73 -4.58 5.21
C LYS A 144 18.52 -5.48 5.48
N MET A 145 17.66 -5.10 6.44
CA MET A 145 16.48 -5.88 6.83
C MET A 145 15.41 -5.77 5.74
N LEU A 146 15.12 -6.85 5.02
CA LEU A 146 14.10 -6.83 3.96
C LEU A 146 12.67 -6.80 4.49
N ARG A 147 12.47 -7.36 5.68
CA ARG A 147 11.17 -7.40 6.35
C ARG A 147 10.93 -6.07 7.06
N TYR A 148 9.65 -5.73 7.20
CA TYR A 148 9.25 -4.60 8.02
C TYR A 148 9.85 -4.71 9.42
N ASP A 149 10.42 -3.60 9.89
CA ASP A 149 11.02 -3.48 11.21
C ASP A 149 10.49 -2.17 11.83
N ARG A 150 9.65 -2.31 12.86
CA ARG A 150 8.96 -1.18 13.48
C ARG A 150 9.90 -0.13 14.04
N GLU A 151 11.06 -0.53 14.55
CA GLU A 151 12.05 0.42 15.08
C GLU A 151 12.68 1.25 13.95
N PHE A 152 12.98 0.62 12.81
CA PHE A 152 13.45 1.34 11.62
C PHE A 152 12.39 2.30 11.07
N ASP A 153 11.14 1.86 11.04
CA ASP A 153 10.01 2.68 10.58
C ASP A 153 9.79 3.90 11.48
N ILE A 154 9.75 3.70 12.81
CA ILE A 154 9.68 4.78 13.80
C ILE A 154 10.88 5.73 13.65
N PHE A 155 12.09 5.21 13.42
CA PHE A 155 13.26 6.05 13.18
C PHE A 155 13.07 6.94 11.93
N LEU A 156 12.59 6.37 10.82
CA LEU A 156 12.33 7.14 9.60
C LEU A 156 11.22 8.17 9.81
N TYR A 157 10.18 7.84 10.57
CA TYR A 157 9.04 8.71 10.79
C TYR A 157 9.31 9.81 11.84
N GLU A 158 9.71 9.43 13.05
CA GLU A 158 9.82 10.32 14.21
C GLU A 158 11.17 11.03 14.31
N GLU A 159 12.27 10.34 14.00
CA GLU A 159 13.60 10.94 14.14
C GLU A 159 14.02 11.73 12.90
N VAL A 160 13.79 11.17 11.71
CA VAL A 160 14.11 11.87 10.45
C VAL A 160 13.03 12.90 10.10
N GLY A 161 11.75 12.53 10.26
CA GLY A 161 10.60 13.38 9.90
C GLY A 161 10.24 13.33 8.42
N TYR A 162 8.95 13.46 8.11
CA TYR A 162 8.44 13.37 6.73
C TYR A 162 9.09 14.38 5.77
N ASP A 163 9.21 15.65 6.15
CA ASP A 163 9.77 16.71 5.29
C ASP A 163 11.20 16.36 4.82
N ALA A 164 12.04 15.88 5.74
CA ALA A 164 13.41 15.47 5.41
C ALA A 164 13.40 14.15 4.65
N LEU A 165 12.56 13.20 5.05
CA LEU A 165 12.53 11.88 4.45
C LEU A 165 12.08 11.92 2.99
N GLU A 166 11.11 12.76 2.61
CA GLU A 166 10.73 13.00 1.22
C GLU A 166 11.93 13.46 0.37
N THR A 167 12.68 14.45 0.87
CA THR A 167 13.87 14.96 0.18
C THR A 167 14.97 13.90 0.08
N LEU A 168 15.18 13.11 1.14
CA LEU A 168 16.22 12.09 1.19
C LEU A 168 15.88 10.88 0.31
N THR A 169 14.59 10.53 0.22
CA THR A 169 14.11 9.41 -0.59
C THR A 169 13.87 9.80 -2.05
N ALA A 170 13.81 11.10 -2.37
CA ALA A 170 13.68 11.60 -3.73
C ALA A 170 14.75 11.03 -4.68
N GLY A 171 14.28 10.52 -5.82
CA GLY A 171 15.09 9.84 -6.84
C GLY A 171 15.59 8.45 -6.45
N LEU A 172 15.26 7.95 -5.25
CA LEU A 172 15.55 6.59 -4.80
C LEU A 172 14.28 5.74 -4.75
N PHE A 173 13.21 6.29 -4.20
CA PHE A 173 11.93 5.63 -4.02
C PHE A 173 10.82 6.52 -4.56
N TYR A 174 9.67 5.93 -4.89
CA TYR A 174 8.52 6.71 -5.34
C TYR A 174 7.93 7.49 -4.16
N SER A 175 7.67 6.81 -3.04
CA SER A 175 7.36 7.45 -1.76
C SER A 175 8.37 7.07 -0.67
N PRO A 176 8.44 7.83 0.43
CA PRO A 176 9.18 7.45 1.63
C PRO A 176 8.85 6.06 2.16
N TYR A 177 7.57 5.70 2.13
CA TYR A 177 7.05 4.45 2.69
C TYR A 177 7.66 3.22 2.01
N ALA A 178 7.99 3.32 0.72
CA ALA A 178 8.65 2.26 -0.03
C ALA A 178 10.07 1.91 0.50
N ALA A 179 10.67 2.71 1.40
CA ALA A 179 11.96 2.42 2.01
C ALA A 179 11.88 1.52 3.26
N THR A 180 10.69 1.32 3.83
CA THR A 180 10.48 0.65 5.13
C THR A 180 10.67 -0.86 5.04
N SER A 181 10.21 -1.49 3.95
CA SER A 181 10.36 -2.92 3.69
C SER A 181 10.35 -3.26 2.20
N LEU A 182 10.81 -4.47 1.85
CA LEU A 182 10.77 -4.96 0.48
C LEU A 182 9.33 -5.17 -0.02
N ARG A 183 8.38 -5.46 0.88
CA ARG A 183 6.96 -5.63 0.54
C ARG A 183 6.31 -4.28 0.26
N GLU A 184 6.60 -3.25 1.07
CA GLU A 184 6.16 -1.88 0.81
C GLU A 184 6.78 -1.33 -0.47
N TYR A 185 8.05 -1.65 -0.73
CA TYR A 185 8.71 -1.29 -1.99
C TYR A 185 7.98 -1.86 -3.20
N PHE A 186 7.59 -3.14 -3.13
CA PHE A 186 6.81 -3.78 -4.20
C PHE A 186 5.41 -3.16 -4.32
N ALA A 187 4.69 -3.02 -3.20
CA ALA A 187 3.32 -2.54 -3.19
C ALA A 187 3.20 -1.10 -3.69
N ASN A 188 4.08 -0.21 -3.22
CA ASN A 188 4.12 1.16 -3.70
C ASN A 188 4.48 1.24 -5.20
N GLY A 189 5.35 0.37 -5.71
CA GLY A 189 5.61 0.30 -7.16
C GLY A 189 4.41 -0.22 -7.96
N PHE A 190 3.68 -1.20 -7.44
CA PHE A 190 2.48 -1.75 -8.07
C PHE A 190 1.37 -0.70 -8.13
N GLU A 191 1.08 -0.06 -7.02
CA GLU A 191 0.14 1.05 -6.87
C GLU A 191 0.35 2.12 -7.96
N ASN A 192 1.61 2.50 -8.15
CA ASN A 192 2.02 3.50 -9.12
C ASN A 192 1.92 3.12 -10.60
N LEU A 193 1.56 1.87 -10.91
CA LEU A 193 1.21 1.50 -12.27
C LEU A 193 -0.23 1.87 -12.64
N PHE A 194 -1.11 2.08 -11.67
CA PHE A 194 -2.55 2.18 -11.89
C PHE A 194 -3.15 3.56 -11.57
N ILE A 195 -2.43 4.42 -10.86
CA ILE A 195 -2.96 5.73 -10.44
C ILE A 195 -2.67 6.82 -11.49
N GLU A 196 -1.41 7.02 -11.90
CA GLU A 196 -1.02 8.12 -12.81
C GLU A 196 -0.10 7.66 -13.96
N GLU A 197 -0.31 8.22 -15.16
CA GLU A 197 0.53 7.92 -16.34
C GLU A 197 1.98 8.40 -16.17
N GLU A 198 2.20 9.51 -15.46
CA GLU A 198 3.55 10.03 -15.17
C GLU A 198 4.32 9.08 -14.22
N SER A 199 3.63 8.52 -13.21
CA SER A 199 4.19 7.55 -12.27
C SER A 199 4.78 6.32 -12.97
N TYR A 200 4.16 5.87 -14.07
CA TYR A 200 4.67 4.76 -14.88
C TYR A 200 6.09 5.04 -15.42
N GLN A 201 6.33 6.23 -15.97
CA GLN A 201 7.64 6.61 -16.51
C GLN A 201 8.68 6.82 -15.42
N ILE A 202 8.27 7.41 -14.30
CA ILE A 202 9.12 7.60 -13.11
C ILE A 202 9.55 6.23 -12.57
N LEU A 203 8.61 5.30 -12.38
CA LEU A 203 8.88 3.95 -11.88
C LEU A 203 9.83 3.19 -12.81
N ARG A 204 9.60 3.23 -14.12
CA ARG A 204 10.48 2.59 -15.11
C ARG A 204 11.92 3.09 -15.03
N LYS A 205 12.12 4.39 -14.83
CA LYS A 205 13.44 5.01 -14.77
C LYS A 205 14.12 4.76 -13.43
N MET A 206 13.38 4.92 -12.34
CA MET A 206 13.91 4.91 -10.99
C MET A 206 14.07 3.48 -10.45
N CYS A 207 13.12 2.60 -10.73
CA CYS A 207 13.00 1.24 -10.21
C CYS A 207 12.90 0.22 -11.36
N PRO A 208 13.89 0.16 -12.27
CA PRO A 208 13.79 -0.63 -13.49
C PRO A 208 13.57 -2.13 -13.25
N LYS A 209 14.11 -2.71 -12.17
CA LYS A 209 13.94 -4.14 -11.88
C LYS A 209 12.58 -4.46 -11.29
N LEU A 210 12.08 -3.60 -10.40
CA LEU A 210 10.69 -3.67 -9.97
C LEU A 210 9.73 -3.51 -11.16
N PHE A 211 9.94 -2.49 -11.99
CA PHE A 211 9.13 -2.22 -13.17
C PHE A 211 9.10 -3.42 -14.16
N GLU A 212 10.28 -3.95 -14.53
CA GLU A 212 10.38 -5.14 -15.40
C GLU A 212 9.54 -6.31 -14.85
N LYS A 213 9.57 -6.53 -13.53
CA LYS A 213 8.82 -7.62 -12.89
C LYS A 213 7.32 -7.36 -12.88
N LEU A 214 6.90 -6.14 -12.59
CA LEU A 214 5.48 -5.80 -12.58
C LEU A 214 4.88 -5.92 -13.99
N ILE A 215 5.58 -5.48 -15.03
CA ILE A 215 5.15 -5.70 -16.43
C ILE A 215 5.10 -7.19 -16.75
N GLN A 216 6.08 -7.99 -16.30
CA GLN A 216 6.05 -9.45 -16.46
C GLN A 216 4.79 -10.05 -15.83
N LEU A 217 4.41 -9.62 -14.62
CA LEU A 217 3.18 -10.07 -13.96
C LEU A 217 1.94 -9.68 -14.76
N LEU A 218 1.83 -8.45 -15.24
CA LEU A 218 0.69 -7.99 -16.05
C LEU A 218 0.56 -8.78 -17.36
N SER A 219 1.67 -9.02 -18.07
CA SER A 219 1.65 -9.77 -19.33
C SER A 219 1.33 -11.25 -19.16
N MET A 220 1.65 -11.86 -18.01
CA MET A 220 1.26 -13.25 -17.75
C MET A 220 -0.25 -13.42 -17.59
N GLU A 221 -0.91 -12.34 -17.19
CA GLU A 221 -2.30 -12.34 -16.80
C GLU A 221 -3.24 -11.97 -17.95
N GLU A 222 -2.74 -11.29 -18.98
CA GLU A 222 -3.44 -11.12 -20.26
C GLU A 222 -3.53 -12.41 -21.09
N ASN A 223 -2.72 -13.43 -20.75
CA ASN A 223 -2.59 -14.68 -21.49
C ASN A 223 -3.29 -15.89 -20.83
N ASN A 224 -4.05 -15.69 -19.75
CA ASN A 224 -4.85 -16.69 -19.05
C ASN A 224 -6.35 -16.37 -19.12
#